data_AF-A0A8E0V6L6-F1
#
_entry.id   AF-A0A8E0V6L6-F1
#
_cell.length_a   1.000
_cell.length_b   1.000
_cell.length_c   1.000
_cell.angle_alpha   90.00
_cell.angle_beta   90.00
_cell.angle_gamma   90.00
#
_symmetry.space_group_name_H-M   'P 1'
#
loop_
_entity.id
_entity.type
_entity.pdbx_description
1 polymer ?
#
loop_
_entity_poly.entity_id
_entity_poly.type
_entity_poly.pdbx_seq_one_letter_code
_entity_poly.pdbx_strand_id
1 'polypeptide(L)'
;MVSVAIDGPAGAGKSTLARRLAAEMGYIYVDTGAMFRTIGLYALRAGKDPKDNAAVNALLPEIELHFAFIDGEQHIYLKEEDVSTAIRTEQVGMAASAVGANPAVRAFLLEMQRDMARKQDVLMDGRDIGTVVLPNATVKIFLTATPEARATRRWKEYREKGIDTPYEEVLADVKQRDYQDTHRAAAPLKQADDAVLLDTSELDFEQSLAAMKKIIAQKVG
;
A
#
# COMPACT_ATOMS: atom_id res chain seq x y z
N MET A 1 -15.34 8.85 13.63
CA MET A 1 -14.88 8.24 12.38
C MET A 1 -14.20 6.93 12.72
N VAL A 2 -14.54 5.88 12.00
CA VAL A 2 -13.90 4.57 12.08
C VAL A 2 -12.73 4.56 11.12
N SER A 3 -11.56 4.14 11.59
CA SER A 3 -10.39 3.95 10.73
C SER A 3 -9.88 2.52 10.87
N VAL A 4 -9.79 1.82 9.75
CA VAL A 4 -9.22 0.46 9.66
C VAL A 4 -7.86 0.56 8.99
N ALA A 5 -6.81 0.23 9.74
CA ALA A 5 -5.44 0.15 9.24
C ALA A 5 -5.13 -1.29 8.80
N ILE A 6 -4.62 -1.47 7.58
CA ILE A 6 -4.21 -2.77 7.05
C ILE A 6 -2.74 -2.71 6.64
N ASP A 7 -1.89 -3.33 7.45
CA ASP A 7 -0.47 -3.46 7.18
C ASP A 7 -0.12 -4.87 6.73
N GLY A 8 1.02 -5.02 6.07
CA GLY A 8 1.50 -6.33 5.64
C GLY A 8 2.38 -6.26 4.40
N PRO A 9 3.07 -7.36 4.05
CA PRO A 9 4.03 -7.37 2.96
C PRO A 9 3.38 -7.18 1.58
N ALA A 10 4.19 -6.84 0.57
CA ALA A 10 3.74 -6.73 -0.81
C ALA A 10 3.17 -8.08 -1.29
N GLY A 11 2.06 -8.06 -2.04
CA GLY A 11 1.45 -9.30 -2.56
C GLY A 11 0.57 -10.07 -1.58
N ALA A 12 0.40 -9.61 -0.34
CA ALA A 12 -0.49 -10.25 0.65
C ALA A 12 -2.00 -10.12 0.33
N GLY A 13 -2.40 -9.46 -0.76
CA GLY A 13 -3.81 -9.28 -1.14
C GLY A 13 -4.50 -8.07 -0.48
N LYS A 14 -3.77 -7.24 0.26
CA LYS A 14 -4.29 -6.06 1.00
C LYS A 14 -5.21 -5.19 0.17
N SER A 15 -4.70 -4.59 -0.91
CA SER A 15 -5.41 -3.60 -1.71
C SER A 15 -6.72 -4.14 -2.29
N THR A 16 -6.74 -5.40 -2.73
CA THR A 16 -7.95 -6.03 -3.29
C THR A 16 -9.00 -6.27 -2.21
N LEU A 17 -8.61 -6.84 -1.06
CA LEU A 17 -9.51 -7.09 0.06
C LEU A 17 -10.01 -5.77 0.67
N ALA A 18 -9.10 -4.81 0.82
CA ALA A 18 -9.35 -3.49 1.35
C ALA A 18 -10.39 -2.73 0.53
N ARG A 19 -10.21 -2.70 -0.80
CA ARG A 19 -11.16 -2.08 -1.73
C ARG A 19 -12.53 -2.74 -1.66
N ARG A 20 -12.59 -4.08 -1.64
CA ARG A 20 -13.85 -4.82 -1.56
C ARG A 20 -14.59 -4.54 -0.26
N LEU A 21 -13.90 -4.57 0.89
CA LEU A 21 -14.50 -4.28 2.19
C LEU A 21 -14.96 -2.84 2.31
N ALA A 22 -14.17 -1.88 1.83
CA ALA A 22 -14.54 -0.47 1.86
C ALA A 22 -15.86 -0.24 1.12
N ALA A 23 -16.00 -0.82 -0.08
CA ALA A 23 -17.23 -0.75 -0.85
C ALA A 23 -18.43 -1.40 -0.12
N GLU A 24 -18.25 -2.54 0.53
CA GLU A 24 -19.33 -3.19 1.31
C GLU A 24 -19.74 -2.41 2.55
N MET A 25 -18.80 -1.70 3.18
CA MET A 25 -19.01 -0.97 4.44
C MET A 25 -19.40 0.49 4.23
N GLY A 26 -19.35 1.01 3.00
CA GLY A 26 -19.50 2.43 2.71
C GLY A 26 -18.32 3.27 3.24
N TYR A 27 -17.15 2.66 3.40
CA TYR A 27 -15.92 3.35 3.82
C TYR A 27 -15.13 3.78 2.60
N ILE A 28 -14.24 4.74 2.82
CA ILE A 28 -13.34 5.24 1.80
C ILE A 28 -12.05 4.42 1.82
N TYR A 29 -11.77 3.74 0.72
CA TYR A 29 -10.51 3.04 0.52
C TYR A 29 -9.39 4.04 0.24
N VAL A 30 -8.27 3.93 0.97
CA VAL A 30 -7.08 4.75 0.75
C VAL A 30 -5.87 3.87 0.48
N ASP A 31 -5.42 3.87 -0.77
CA ASP A 31 -4.20 3.19 -1.19
C ASP A 31 -2.96 4.06 -0.93
N THR A 32 -2.29 3.84 0.21
CA THR A 32 -1.06 4.62 0.50
C THR A 32 0.09 4.23 -0.43
N GLY A 33 0.08 3.00 -0.95
CA GLY A 33 1.07 2.53 -1.92
C GLY A 33 1.01 3.34 -3.22
N ALA A 34 -0.19 3.68 -3.68
CA ALA A 34 -0.41 4.55 -4.83
C ALA A 34 0.21 5.95 -4.62
N MET A 35 0.11 6.50 -3.41
CA MET A 35 0.72 7.81 -3.08
C MET A 35 2.25 7.77 -3.24
N PHE A 36 2.92 6.78 -2.65
CA PHE A 36 4.38 6.62 -2.79
C PHE A 36 4.77 6.32 -4.24
N ARG A 37 3.96 5.55 -4.97
CA ARG A 37 4.16 5.31 -6.41
C ARG A 37 4.07 6.58 -7.24
N THR A 38 3.18 7.52 -6.91
CA THR A 38 3.12 8.80 -7.61
C THR A 38 4.38 9.64 -7.39
N ILE A 39 4.92 9.66 -6.17
CA ILE A 39 6.21 10.32 -5.90
C ILE A 39 7.35 9.64 -6.70
N GLY A 40 7.38 8.31 -6.69
CA GLY A 40 8.36 7.53 -7.45
C GLY A 40 8.25 7.76 -8.97
N LEU A 41 7.04 7.81 -9.51
CA LEU A 41 6.77 8.13 -10.91
C LEU A 41 7.27 9.54 -11.25
N TYR A 42 7.02 10.53 -10.41
CA TYR A 42 7.47 11.89 -10.64
C TYR A 42 9.00 11.99 -10.65
N ALA A 43 9.67 11.34 -9.69
CA ALA A 43 11.13 11.27 -9.65
C ALA A 43 11.72 10.66 -10.94
N LEU A 44 11.17 9.55 -11.40
CA LEU A 44 11.59 8.90 -12.65
C LEU A 44 11.38 9.81 -13.86
N ARG A 45 10.22 10.46 -13.98
CA ARG A 45 9.91 11.38 -15.08
C ARG A 45 10.80 12.64 -15.06
N ALA A 46 11.23 13.08 -13.89
CA ALA A 46 12.19 14.17 -13.72
C ALA A 46 13.66 13.74 -13.94
N GLY A 47 13.92 12.49 -14.33
CA GLY A 47 15.25 11.95 -14.54
C GLY A 47 16.10 11.87 -13.26
N LYS A 48 15.45 11.80 -12.09
CA LYS A 48 16.11 11.67 -10.79
C LYS A 48 16.11 10.22 -10.33
N ASP A 49 17.18 9.79 -9.68
CA ASP A 49 17.22 8.48 -9.04
C ASP A 49 16.29 8.50 -7.81
N PRO A 50 15.27 7.61 -7.72
CA PRO A 50 14.41 7.49 -6.55
C PRO A 50 15.15 7.16 -5.24
N LYS A 51 16.41 6.69 -5.31
CA LYS A 51 17.28 6.43 -4.16
C LYS A 51 18.07 7.65 -3.70
N ASP A 52 18.17 8.70 -4.53
CA ASP A 52 18.82 9.95 -4.16
C ASP A 52 17.82 10.81 -3.37
N ASN A 53 17.88 10.72 -2.05
CA ASN A 53 17.00 11.48 -1.17
C ASN A 53 17.10 12.99 -1.39
N ALA A 54 18.28 13.53 -1.69
CA ALA A 54 18.44 14.98 -1.90
C ALA A 54 17.73 15.41 -3.20
N ALA A 55 17.91 14.63 -4.28
CA ALA A 55 17.23 14.88 -5.54
C ALA A 55 15.70 14.75 -5.41
N VAL A 56 15.20 13.72 -4.71
CA VAL A 56 13.77 13.52 -4.48
C VAL A 56 13.19 14.63 -3.60
N ASN A 57 13.91 15.08 -2.57
CA ASN A 57 13.45 16.15 -1.68
C ASN A 57 13.27 17.48 -2.41
N ALA A 58 14.15 17.78 -3.37
CA ALA A 58 14.06 18.98 -4.19
C ALA A 58 12.79 19.00 -5.07
N LEU A 59 12.22 17.84 -5.39
CA LEU A 59 10.99 17.71 -6.18
C LEU A 59 9.71 17.89 -5.35
N LEU A 60 9.75 17.65 -4.03
CA LEU A 60 8.55 17.66 -3.18
C LEU A 60 7.72 18.96 -3.26
N PRO A 61 8.33 20.17 -3.31
CA PRO A 61 7.57 21.41 -3.43
C PRO A 61 6.81 21.57 -4.76
N GLU A 62 7.19 20.80 -5.79
CA GLU A 62 6.55 20.83 -7.12
C GLU A 62 5.41 19.81 -7.26
N ILE A 63 5.21 18.96 -6.24
CA ILE A 63 4.24 17.88 -6.27
C ILE A 63 2.91 18.38 -5.73
N GLU A 64 1.88 18.26 -6.55
CA GLU A 64 0.49 18.47 -6.17
C GLU A 64 -0.27 17.16 -6.39
N LEU A 65 -0.79 16.58 -5.30
CA LEU A 65 -1.55 15.32 -5.35
C LEU A 65 -3.02 15.59 -5.08
N HIS A 66 -3.86 15.19 -6.02
CA HIS A 66 -5.31 15.17 -5.83
C HIS A 66 -5.86 13.76 -5.90
N PHE A 67 -6.93 13.54 -5.15
CA PHE A 67 -7.63 12.25 -5.13
C PHE A 67 -9.08 12.50 -5.49
N ALA A 68 -9.59 11.69 -6.42
CA ALA A 68 -11.00 11.65 -6.73
C ALA A 68 -11.51 10.22 -6.53
N PHE A 69 -12.77 10.10 -6.17
CA PHE A 69 -13.47 8.82 -6.13
C PHE A 69 -14.48 8.82 -7.27
N ILE A 70 -14.20 8.04 -8.32
CA ILE A 70 -15.02 7.96 -9.53
C ILE A 70 -15.46 6.50 -9.65
N ASP A 71 -16.77 6.26 -9.71
CA ASP A 71 -17.36 4.91 -9.84
C ASP A 71 -16.86 3.90 -8.78
N GLY A 72 -16.54 4.38 -7.58
CA GLY A 72 -16.03 3.54 -6.49
C GLY A 72 -14.53 3.20 -6.58
N GLU A 73 -13.82 3.71 -7.59
CA GLU A 73 -12.37 3.61 -7.70
C GLU A 73 -11.67 4.90 -7.25
N GLN A 74 -10.54 4.74 -6.58
CA GLN A 74 -9.67 5.86 -6.23
C GLN A 74 -8.82 6.24 -7.44
N HIS A 75 -9.02 7.45 -7.95
CA HIS A 75 -8.17 8.09 -8.93
C HIS A 75 -7.15 8.99 -8.23
N ILE A 76 -5.92 8.97 -8.71
CA ILE A 76 -4.83 9.80 -8.21
C ILE A 76 -4.29 10.66 -9.34
N TYR A 77 -4.25 11.96 -9.07
CA TYR A 77 -3.78 12.96 -10.02
C TYR A 77 -2.46 13.54 -9.53
N LEU A 78 -1.54 13.70 -10.47
CA LEU A 78 -0.31 14.45 -10.27
C LEU A 78 -0.45 15.75 -11.05
N LYS A 79 -0.66 16.85 -10.32
CA LYS A 79 -1.18 18.10 -10.89
C LYS A 79 -2.52 17.82 -11.57
N GLU A 80 -2.64 18.06 -12.86
CA GLU A 80 -3.87 17.84 -13.63
C GLU A 80 -3.92 16.45 -14.32
N GLU A 81 -2.82 15.68 -14.30
CA GLU A 81 -2.75 14.38 -14.99
C GLU A 81 -3.26 13.25 -14.10
N ASP A 82 -4.22 12.46 -14.60
CA ASP A 82 -4.59 11.18 -13.99
C ASP A 82 -3.47 10.16 -14.20
N VAL A 83 -2.76 9.81 -13.12
CA VAL A 83 -1.65 8.86 -13.15
C VAL A 83 -2.03 7.47 -12.65
N SER A 84 -3.32 7.21 -12.39
CA SER A 84 -3.83 5.97 -11.76
C SER A 84 -3.39 4.68 -12.45
N THR A 85 -3.21 4.72 -13.77
CA THR A 85 -2.66 3.60 -14.56
C THR A 85 -1.14 3.61 -14.60
N ALA A 86 -0.53 4.79 -14.81
CA ALA A 86 0.92 4.94 -14.95
C ALA A 86 1.69 4.46 -13.72
N ILE A 87 1.10 4.60 -12.52
CA ILE A 87 1.72 4.18 -11.26
C ILE A 87 1.77 2.66 -11.04
N ARG A 88 1.05 1.87 -11.86
CA ARG A 88 0.90 0.42 -11.67
C ARG A 88 2.02 -0.41 -12.32
N THR A 89 3.00 0.23 -12.96
CA THR A 89 4.15 -0.47 -13.56
C THR A 89 5.11 -1.01 -12.50
N GLU A 90 5.91 -2.00 -12.88
CA GLU A 90 6.90 -2.62 -12.00
C GLU A 90 8.00 -1.63 -11.61
N GLN A 91 8.50 -0.86 -12.60
CA GLN A 91 9.51 0.18 -12.41
C GLN A 91 9.07 1.22 -11.38
N VAL A 92 7.82 1.68 -11.46
CA VAL A 92 7.27 2.63 -10.48
C VAL A 92 7.08 1.95 -9.11
N GLY A 93 6.76 0.66 -9.07
CA GLY A 93 6.73 -0.10 -7.82
C GLY A 93 8.09 -0.14 -7.10
N MET A 94 9.18 -0.31 -7.85
CA MET A 94 10.53 -0.23 -7.30
C MET A 94 10.88 1.18 -6.83
N ALA A 95 10.54 2.19 -7.64
CA ALA A 95 10.73 3.60 -7.26
C ALA A 95 9.96 3.95 -5.97
N ALA A 96 8.73 3.46 -5.82
CA ALA A 96 7.91 3.65 -4.62
C ALA A 96 8.58 3.09 -3.36
N SER A 97 9.20 1.91 -3.45
CA SER A 97 9.94 1.31 -2.34
C SER A 97 11.15 2.17 -1.95
N ALA A 98 11.90 2.66 -2.93
CA ALA A 98 13.05 3.54 -2.70
C ALA A 98 12.64 4.86 -2.02
N VAL A 99 11.66 5.59 -2.58
CA VAL A 99 11.19 6.86 -1.98
C VAL A 99 10.46 6.64 -0.66
N GLY A 100 9.85 5.47 -0.44
CA GLY A 100 9.22 5.08 0.82
C GLY A 100 10.20 4.95 1.98
N ALA A 101 11.50 4.80 1.72
CA ALA A 101 12.55 4.86 2.73
C ALA A 101 13.00 6.29 3.07
N ASN A 102 12.61 7.29 2.27
CA ASN A 102 12.99 8.69 2.47
C ASN A 102 12.09 9.37 3.54
N PRO A 103 12.66 9.84 4.67
CA PRO A 103 11.89 10.47 5.74
C PRO A 103 11.10 11.71 5.31
N ALA A 104 11.63 12.52 4.39
CA ALA A 104 10.96 13.75 3.94
C ALA A 104 9.75 13.44 3.06
N VAL A 105 9.84 12.43 2.19
CA VAL A 105 8.69 11.92 1.40
C VAL A 105 7.60 11.42 2.35
N ARG A 106 7.98 10.65 3.38
CA ARG A 106 7.01 10.16 4.36
C ARG A 106 6.36 11.31 5.14
N ALA A 107 7.13 12.31 5.56
CA ALA A 107 6.60 13.47 6.27
C ALA A 107 5.63 14.27 5.38
N PHE A 108 5.96 14.43 4.10
CA PHE A 108 5.10 15.09 3.11
C PHE A 108 3.73 14.42 2.95
N LEU A 109 3.69 13.08 2.91
CA LEU A 109 2.44 12.32 2.73
C LEU A 109 1.64 12.12 4.03
N LEU A 110 2.27 12.24 5.20
CA LEU A 110 1.68 11.86 6.48
C LEU A 110 0.42 12.66 6.83
N GLU A 111 0.47 13.98 6.68
CA GLU A 111 -0.66 14.83 7.07
C GLU A 111 -1.87 14.61 6.15
N MET A 112 -1.63 14.41 4.86
CA MET A 112 -2.67 14.08 3.88
C MET A 112 -3.40 12.78 4.23
N GLN A 113 -2.66 11.74 4.62
CA GLN A 113 -3.23 10.46 5.04
C GLN A 113 -4.07 10.62 6.32
N ARG A 114 -3.55 11.34 7.31
CA ARG A 114 -4.26 11.60 8.57
C ARG A 114 -5.50 12.45 8.36
N ASP A 115 -5.44 13.44 7.48
CA ASP A 115 -6.57 14.30 7.19
C ASP A 115 -7.76 13.54 6.58
N MET A 116 -7.49 12.59 5.68
CA MET A 116 -8.52 11.69 5.15
C MET A 116 -9.20 10.90 6.28
N ALA A 117 -8.45 10.35 7.23
CA ALA A 117 -8.99 9.58 8.34
C ALA A 117 -9.80 10.42 9.36
N ARG A 118 -9.56 11.74 9.43
CA ARG A 118 -10.32 12.64 10.32
C ARG A 118 -11.69 13.02 9.77
N LYS A 119 -11.87 12.98 8.45
CA LYS A 119 -13.06 13.50 7.76
C LYS A 119 -14.10 12.44 7.39
N GLN A 120 -13.69 11.19 7.26
CA GLN A 120 -14.50 10.09 6.71
C GLN A 120 -14.10 8.76 7.34
N ASP A 121 -15.00 7.78 7.29
CA ASP A 121 -14.65 6.42 7.69
C ASP A 121 -13.73 5.83 6.63
N VAL A 122 -12.55 5.38 7.02
CA VAL A 122 -11.50 4.98 6.09
C VAL A 122 -11.05 3.55 6.32
N LEU A 123 -10.67 2.92 5.22
CA LEU A 123 -9.94 1.67 5.21
C LEU A 123 -8.66 1.92 4.42
N MET A 124 -7.53 1.98 5.14
CA MET A 124 -6.24 2.42 4.62
C MET A 124 -5.25 1.27 4.64
N ASP A 125 -4.69 0.91 3.49
CA ASP A 125 -3.69 -0.15 3.38
C ASP A 125 -2.29 0.39 3.11
N GLY A 126 -1.28 -0.29 3.67
CA GLY A 126 0.10 0.17 3.59
C GLY A 126 1.10 -0.79 4.23
N ARG A 127 2.09 -0.22 4.94
CA ARG A 127 3.14 -0.97 5.64
C ARG A 127 3.32 -0.55 7.09
N ASP A 128 2.94 0.67 7.41
CA ASP A 128 3.15 1.35 8.68
C ASP A 128 1.91 2.20 9.05
N ILE A 129 0.73 1.79 8.59
CA ILE A 129 -0.52 2.49 8.85
C ILE A 129 -0.87 2.41 10.33
N GLY A 130 -0.95 1.21 10.90
CA GLY A 130 -1.30 1.00 12.30
C GLY A 130 -0.19 1.33 13.30
N THR A 131 1.05 1.50 12.83
CA THR A 131 2.22 1.82 13.67
C THR A 131 2.62 3.29 13.63
N VAL A 132 2.45 3.98 12.50
CA VAL A 132 2.95 5.36 12.31
C VAL A 132 1.87 6.32 11.84
N VAL A 133 1.11 5.96 10.80
CA VAL A 133 0.14 6.89 10.18
C VAL A 133 -1.07 7.10 11.10
N LEU A 134 -1.72 6.00 11.48
CA LEU A 134 -2.90 5.90 12.32
C LEU A 134 -2.62 5.00 13.54
N PRO A 135 -1.73 5.42 14.46
CA PRO A 135 -1.39 4.63 15.65
C PRO A 135 -2.57 4.41 16.60
N ASN A 136 -3.64 5.18 16.46
CA ASN A 136 -4.88 5.05 17.23
C ASN A 136 -6.06 4.56 16.36
N ALA A 137 -5.77 3.84 15.27
CA ALA A 137 -6.82 3.33 14.40
C ALA A 137 -7.80 2.43 15.18
N THR A 138 -9.11 2.57 14.92
CA THR A 138 -10.18 1.75 15.53
C THR A 138 -9.91 0.25 15.37
N VAL A 139 -9.42 -0.16 14.20
CA VAL A 139 -9.05 -1.53 13.90
C VAL A 139 -7.68 -1.55 13.23
N LYS A 140 -6.81 -2.45 13.63
CA LYS A 140 -5.52 -2.71 12.97
C LYS A 140 -5.44 -4.17 12.60
N ILE A 141 -5.16 -4.45 11.34
CA ILE A 141 -5.00 -5.79 10.79
C ILE A 141 -3.60 -5.86 10.19
N PHE A 142 -2.83 -6.87 10.57
CA PHE A 142 -1.59 -7.22 9.88
C PHE A 142 -1.88 -8.43 8.99
N LEU A 143 -2.09 -8.17 7.69
CA LEU A 143 -2.43 -9.16 6.68
C LEU A 143 -1.15 -9.75 6.09
N THR A 144 -0.94 -11.05 6.27
CA THR A 144 0.27 -11.74 5.79
C THR A 144 -0.07 -12.95 4.92
N ALA A 145 0.97 -13.45 4.23
CA ALA A 145 1.01 -14.74 3.58
C ALA A 145 2.48 -15.14 3.37
N THR A 146 2.77 -16.44 3.25
CA THR A 146 4.13 -16.92 2.96
C THR A 146 4.69 -16.27 1.69
N PRO A 147 6.01 -16.01 1.61
CA PRO A 147 6.64 -15.54 0.38
C PRO A 147 6.29 -16.38 -0.84
N GLU A 148 6.21 -17.70 -0.67
CA GLU A 148 5.88 -18.67 -1.72
C GLU A 148 4.43 -18.52 -2.20
N ALA A 149 3.47 -18.34 -1.29
CA ALA A 149 2.08 -18.07 -1.67
C ALA A 149 1.94 -16.74 -2.44
N ARG A 150 2.64 -15.69 -1.99
CA ARG A 150 2.62 -14.37 -2.65
C ARG A 150 3.32 -14.39 -4.00
N ALA A 151 4.45 -15.08 -4.11
CA ALA A 151 5.17 -15.28 -5.37
C ALA A 151 4.31 -16.07 -6.36
N THR A 152 3.64 -17.14 -5.90
CA THR A 152 2.73 -17.94 -6.74
C THR A 152 1.59 -17.10 -7.30
N ARG A 153 0.95 -16.27 -6.47
CA ARG A 153 -0.13 -15.35 -6.92
C ARG A 153 0.39 -14.37 -7.99
N ARG A 154 1.52 -13.71 -7.72
CA ARG A 154 2.15 -12.77 -8.67
C ARG A 154 2.55 -13.44 -9.98
N TRP A 155 3.15 -14.62 -9.90
CA TRP A 155 3.58 -15.38 -11.05
C TRP A 155 2.38 -15.75 -11.95
N LYS A 156 1.26 -16.19 -11.36
CA LYS A 156 0.00 -16.40 -12.10
C LYS A 156 -0.51 -15.12 -12.77
N GLU A 157 -0.50 -13.98 -12.08
CA GLU A 157 -0.87 -12.68 -12.67
C GLU A 157 0.02 -12.31 -13.87
N TYR A 158 1.33 -12.61 -13.83
CA TYR A 158 2.25 -12.37 -14.94
C TYR A 158 1.94 -13.30 -16.13
N ARG A 159 1.67 -14.58 -15.87
CA ARG A 159 1.27 -15.54 -16.91
C ARG A 159 -0.01 -15.12 -17.63
N GLU A 160 -1.03 -14.66 -16.89
CA GLU A 160 -2.28 -14.13 -17.45
C GLU A 160 -2.07 -12.90 -18.34
N LYS A 161 -1.04 -12.10 -18.05
CA LYS A 161 -0.65 -10.91 -18.84
C LYS A 161 0.32 -11.23 -19.99
N GLY A 162 0.67 -12.50 -20.20
CA GLY A 162 1.65 -12.91 -21.22
C GLY A 162 3.10 -12.54 -20.87
N ILE A 163 3.39 -12.21 -19.61
CA ILE A 163 4.75 -11.91 -19.14
C ILE A 163 5.43 -13.22 -18.76
N ASP A 164 6.61 -13.49 -19.33
CA ASP A 164 7.43 -14.69 -19.08
C ASP A 164 8.56 -14.40 -18.12
N THR A 165 8.27 -14.59 -16.83
CA THR A 165 9.22 -14.48 -15.74
C THR A 165 9.28 -15.81 -15.00
N PRO A 166 10.47 -16.40 -14.79
CA PRO A 166 10.64 -17.60 -13.96
C PRO A 166 10.07 -17.40 -12.55
N TYR A 167 9.49 -18.45 -11.96
CA TYR A 167 8.92 -18.39 -10.62
C TYR A 167 9.97 -17.98 -9.57
N GLU A 168 11.19 -18.46 -9.74
CA GLU A 168 12.35 -18.25 -8.89
C GLU A 168 12.76 -16.78 -8.85
N GLU A 169 12.67 -16.08 -9.98
CA GLU A 169 12.90 -14.63 -10.05
C GLU A 169 11.79 -13.87 -9.31
N VAL A 170 10.52 -14.26 -9.51
CA VAL A 170 9.39 -13.65 -8.78
C VAL A 170 9.52 -13.86 -7.27
N LEU A 171 9.94 -15.04 -6.84
CA LEU A 171 10.15 -15.35 -5.42
C LEU A 171 11.32 -14.56 -4.83
N ALA A 172 12.42 -14.43 -5.57
CA ALA A 172 13.56 -13.61 -5.17
C ALA A 172 13.16 -12.13 -5.00
N ASP A 173 12.40 -11.58 -5.94
CA ASP A 173 11.88 -10.21 -5.88
C ASP A 173 10.96 -9.99 -4.67
N VAL A 174 10.08 -10.95 -4.38
CA VAL A 174 9.20 -10.91 -3.21
C VAL A 174 10.04 -10.87 -1.92
N LYS A 175 11.02 -11.77 -1.78
CA LYS A 175 11.89 -11.84 -0.59
C LYS A 175 12.75 -10.57 -0.43
N GLN A 176 13.27 -10.04 -1.53
CA GLN A 176 14.05 -8.81 -1.53
C GLN A 176 13.23 -7.61 -1.08
N ARG A 177 11.96 -7.52 -1.51
CA ARG A 177 11.02 -6.48 -1.09
C ARG A 177 10.67 -6.59 0.38
N ASP A 178 10.41 -7.80 0.88
CA ASP A 178 10.12 -7.99 2.30
C ASP A 178 11.32 -7.57 3.16
N TYR A 179 12.54 -7.92 2.74
CA TYR A 179 13.76 -7.50 3.43
C TYR A 179 13.86 -5.97 3.50
N GLN A 180 13.67 -5.28 2.36
CA GLN A 180 13.69 -3.82 2.30
C GLN A 180 12.62 -3.18 3.18
N ASP A 181 11.38 -3.67 3.10
CA ASP A 181 10.25 -3.13 3.86
C ASP A 181 10.43 -3.32 5.38
N THR A 182 11.03 -4.43 5.81
CA THR A 182 11.24 -4.77 7.24
C THR A 182 12.52 -4.18 7.84
N HIS A 183 13.57 -3.94 7.05
CA HIS A 183 14.87 -3.47 7.53
C HIS A 183 15.14 -1.97 7.30
N ARG A 184 14.20 -1.24 6.69
CA ARG A 184 14.34 0.21 6.55
C ARG A 184 14.39 0.92 7.91
N ALA A 185 15.25 1.92 8.01
CA ALA A 185 15.45 2.69 9.24
C ALA A 185 14.21 3.50 9.63
N ALA A 186 13.47 4.02 8.65
CA ALA A 186 12.26 4.81 8.87
C ALA A 186 11.00 3.95 8.64
N ALA A 187 10.17 3.84 9.69
CA ALA A 187 8.88 3.15 9.67
C ALA A 187 8.93 1.74 9.04
N PRO A 188 9.75 0.82 9.59
CA PRO A 188 9.82 -0.55 9.10
C PRO A 188 8.44 -1.23 9.14
N LEU A 189 8.21 -2.13 8.19
CA LEU A 189 7.05 -3.03 8.20
C LEU A 189 7.13 -3.88 9.46
N LYS A 190 6.27 -3.56 10.42
CA LYS A 190 6.12 -4.28 11.68
C LYS A 190 4.64 -4.34 12.03
N GLN A 191 4.20 -5.47 12.55
CA GLN A 191 2.89 -5.58 13.17
C GLN A 191 2.83 -4.65 14.41
N ALA A 192 1.79 -3.81 14.48
CA ALA A 192 1.51 -3.04 15.68
C ALA A 192 1.11 -4.00 16.83
N ASP A 193 1.46 -3.66 18.07
CA ASP A 193 1.27 -4.57 19.21
C ASP A 193 -0.21 -4.93 19.45
N ASP A 194 -1.13 -4.05 19.05
CA ASP A 194 -2.60 -4.22 19.12
C ASP A 194 -3.24 -4.65 17.79
N ALA A 195 -2.45 -4.92 16.74
CA ALA A 195 -2.97 -5.40 15.47
C ALA A 195 -3.27 -6.91 15.49
N VAL A 196 -4.39 -7.28 14.87
CA VAL A 196 -4.74 -8.69 14.67
C VAL A 196 -3.96 -9.24 13.47
N LEU A 197 -3.20 -10.31 13.69
CA LEU A 197 -2.52 -11.05 12.62
C LEU A 197 -3.55 -11.87 11.83
N LEU A 198 -3.61 -11.67 10.52
CA LEU A 198 -4.41 -12.49 9.60
C LEU A 198 -3.51 -13.10 8.54
N ASP A 199 -3.23 -14.39 8.66
CA ASP A 199 -2.50 -15.17 7.67
C ASP A 199 -3.47 -15.70 6.60
N THR A 200 -3.23 -15.34 5.35
CA THR A 200 -4.05 -15.72 4.18
C THR A 200 -3.37 -16.74 3.28
N SER A 201 -2.28 -17.38 3.73
CA SER A 201 -1.49 -18.30 2.89
C SER A 201 -2.36 -19.41 2.30
N GLU A 202 -3.23 -20.00 3.12
CA GLU A 202 -4.12 -21.11 2.77
C GLU A 202 -5.57 -20.68 2.57
N LEU A 203 -5.84 -19.36 2.52
CA LEU A 203 -7.19 -18.83 2.33
C LEU A 203 -7.38 -18.39 0.89
N ASP A 204 -8.57 -18.66 0.35
CA ASP A 204 -9.03 -18.02 -0.87
C ASP A 204 -9.47 -16.57 -0.61
N PHE A 205 -9.90 -15.88 -1.67
CA PHE A 205 -10.32 -14.48 -1.58
C PHE A 205 -11.53 -14.28 -0.66
N GLU A 206 -12.57 -15.12 -0.78
CA GLU A 206 -13.81 -14.98 0.00
C GLU A 206 -13.59 -15.34 1.47
N GLN A 207 -12.77 -16.36 1.75
CA GLN A 207 -12.35 -16.71 3.11
C GLN A 207 -11.54 -15.59 3.76
N SER A 208 -10.59 -15.00 3.02
CA SER A 208 -9.79 -13.87 3.49
C SER A 208 -10.67 -12.64 3.77
N LEU A 209 -11.63 -12.36 2.88
CA LEU A 209 -12.59 -11.28 3.00
C LEU A 209 -13.49 -11.45 4.23
N ALA A 210 -14.07 -12.64 4.40
CA ALA A 210 -14.90 -12.99 5.55
C ALA A 210 -14.13 -12.89 6.87
N ALA A 211 -12.88 -13.35 6.91
CA ALA A 211 -12.02 -13.24 8.08
C ALA A 211 -11.74 -11.78 8.46
N MET A 212 -11.38 -10.93 7.50
CA MET A 212 -11.19 -9.50 7.74
C MET A 212 -12.48 -8.82 8.23
N LYS A 213 -13.62 -9.11 7.60
CA LYS A 213 -14.93 -8.57 7.99
C LYS A 213 -15.28 -8.92 9.44
N LYS A 214 -15.01 -10.17 9.84
CA LYS A 214 -15.20 -10.63 11.23
C LYS A 214 -14.34 -9.85 12.22
N ILE A 215 -13.06 -9.63 11.90
CA ILE A 215 -12.15 -8.85 12.76
C ILE A 215 -12.65 -7.41 12.94
N ILE A 216 -13.09 -6.77 11.85
CA ILE A 216 -13.60 -5.39 11.88
C ILE A 216 -14.89 -5.33 12.71
N ALA A 217 -15.85 -6.22 12.47
CA ALA A 217 -17.12 -6.25 13.18
C ALA A 217 -16.97 -6.43 14.70
N GLN A 218 -15.97 -7.20 15.15
CA GLN A 218 -15.68 -7.40 16.58
C GLN A 218 -15.15 -6.15 17.30
N LYS A 219 -14.66 -5.15 16.55
CA LYS A 219 -14.03 -3.95 17.08
C LYS A 219 -14.85 -2.68 16.88
N VAL A 220 -15.75 -2.69 15.90
CA VAL A 220 -16.62 -1.55 15.53
C VAL A 220 -18.04 -1.70 16.13
N GLY A 221 -18.35 -2.86 16.73
CA GLY A 221 -19.60 -3.13 17.44
C GLY A 221 -19.75 -2.39 18.76
#